data_AF-A0A7X7BV29-F1
#
_entry.id   AF-A0A7X7BV29-F1
#
_cell.length_a   1.000
_cell.length_b   1.000
_cell.length_c   1.000
_cell.angle_alpha   90.00
_cell.angle_beta   90.00
_cell.angle_gamma   90.00
#
_symmetry.space_group_name_H-M   'P 1'
#
loop_
_entity.id
_entity.type
_entity.pdbx_description
1 polymer ?
#
loop_
_entity_poly.entity_id
_entity_poly.type
_entity_poly.pdbx_seq_one_letter_code
_entity_poly.pdbx_strand_id
1 'polypeptide(L)' 'MAQSDAVIIDTMIRESKARYVGRCACPDDLAKNGARCGKRSAYSKPGGARPLCYAKDVSQEMISAYRKARR' A
#
# COMPACT_ATOMS: atom_id res chain seq x y z
N MET A 1 -22.33 -2.55 10.26
CA MET A 1 -21.54 -3.69 9.74
C MET A 1 -20.06 -3.38 9.97
N ALA A 2 -19.35 -4.20 10.74
CA ALA A 2 -17.91 -4.02 10.90
C ALA A 2 -17.20 -4.40 9.60
N GLN A 3 -16.26 -3.57 9.12
CA GLN A 3 -15.47 -3.93 7.95
C GLN A 3 -14.62 -5.18 8.25
N SER A 4 -14.58 -6.12 7.30
CA SER A 4 -13.72 -7.30 7.38
C SER A 4 -12.25 -6.91 7.25
N ASP A 5 -11.35 -7.74 7.79
CA ASP A 5 -9.90 -7.52 7.72
C ASP A 5 -9.44 -7.29 6.28
N ALA A 6 -9.94 -8.09 5.34
CA ALA A 6 -9.62 -7.97 3.93
C ALA A 6 -9.97 -6.60 3.33
N VAL A 7 -11.13 -6.04 3.70
CA VAL A 7 -11.56 -4.70 3.24
C VAL A 7 -10.69 -3.60 3.86
N ILE A 8 -10.33 -3.74 5.13
CA ILE A 8 -9.45 -2.80 5.81
C ILE A 8 -8.06 -2.82 5.17
N ILE A 9 -7.49 -4.02 4.95
CA ILE A 9 -6.20 -4.20 4.30
C ILE A 9 -6.20 -3.56 2.90
N ASP A 10 -7.20 -3.87 2.08
CA ASP A 10 -7.33 -3.28 0.73
C ASP A 10 -7.41 -1.75 0.79
N THR A 11 -8.18 -1.22 1.74
CA THR A 11 -8.33 0.23 1.91
C THR A 11 -7.00 0.87 2.34
N MET A 12 -6.29 0.29 3.30
CA MET A 12 -4.99 0.78 3.75
C MET A 12 -3.95 0.78 2.63
N ILE A 13 -3.92 -0.27 1.81
CA ILE A 13 -3.04 -0.35 0.64
C ILE A 13 -3.41 0.74 -0.37
N ARG A 14 -4.71 0.89 -0.70
CA ARG A 14 -5.19 1.91 -1.63
C ARG A 14 -4.85 3.32 -1.16
N GLU A 15 -5.06 3.63 0.11
CA GLU A 15 -4.72 4.92 0.71
C GLU A 15 -3.21 5.17 0.72
N SER A 16 -2.41 4.15 1.05
CA SER A 16 -0.95 4.26 1.01
C SER A 16 -0.43 4.53 -0.40
N LYS A 17 -1.02 3.89 -1.42
CA LYS A 17 -0.70 4.14 -2.83
C LYS A 17 -1.13 5.53 -3.27
N ALA A 18 -2.33 5.97 -2.86
CA ALA A 18 -2.87 7.29 -3.21
C ALA A 18 -2.08 8.45 -2.59
N ARG A 19 -1.50 8.25 -1.40
CA ARG A 19 -0.62 9.23 -0.74
C ARG A 19 0.73 9.39 -1.41
N TYR A 20 1.17 8.41 -2.19
CA TYR A 20 2.46 8.47 -2.86
C TYR A 20 2.39 9.38 -4.10
N VAL A 21 3.10 10.50 -4.05
CA VAL A 21 3.18 11.44 -5.17
C VAL A 21 4.22 10.93 -6.17
N GLY A 22 3.75 10.20 -7.18
CA GLY A 22 4.59 9.74 -8.28
C GLY A 22 4.09 8.46 -8.95
N ARG A 23 4.80 8.07 -10.00
CA ARG A 23 4.64 6.76 -10.64
C ARG A 23 5.41 5.71 -9.83
N CYS A 24 4.96 4.46 -9.86
CA CYS A 24 5.68 3.33 -9.25
C CYS A 24 5.79 3.37 -7.71
N ALA A 25 4.67 3.51 -7.01
CA ALA A 25 4.65 3.31 -5.56
C ALA A 25 5.03 1.85 -5.22
N CYS A 26 4.38 0.92 -5.92
CA CYS A 26 4.52 -0.52 -5.70
C CYS A 26 5.26 -1.24 -6.84
N PRO A 27 5.87 -2.41 -6.56
CA PRO A 27 6.59 -3.19 -7.57
C PRO A 27 5.69 -3.65 -8.73
N ASP A 28 4.43 -3.98 -8.43
CA ASP A 28 3.43 -4.42 -9.42
C ASP A 28 2.75 -3.29 -10.17
N ASP A 29 3.02 -2.02 -9.81
CA ASP A 29 2.48 -0.90 -10.58
C ASP A 29 3.07 -0.85 -11.99
N LEU A 30 2.31 -0.24 -12.90
CA LEU A 30 2.72 -0.07 -14.30
C LEU A 30 3.27 1.34 -14.53
N ALA A 31 4.47 1.39 -15.09
CA ALA A 31 5.13 2.60 -15.56
C ALA A 31 4.45 3.14 -16.85
N LYS A 32 4.86 4.34 -17.30
CA LYS A 32 4.23 5.05 -18.45
C LYS A 32 4.22 4.26 -19.74
N ASN A 33 5.24 3.43 -19.91
CA ASN A 33 5.41 2.53 -21.05
C ASN A 33 4.73 1.17 -20.86
N GLY A 34 3.90 0.98 -19.82
CA GLY A 34 3.25 -0.29 -19.52
C GLY A 34 4.16 -1.35 -18.89
N ALA A 35 5.45 -1.06 -18.66
CA ALA A 35 6.35 -1.98 -17.99
C ALA A 35 6.10 -2.00 -16.47
N ARG A 36 6.31 -3.15 -15.82
CA ARG A 36 6.29 -3.24 -14.35
C ARG A 36 7.40 -2.40 -13.73
N CYS A 37 7.08 -1.73 -12.63
CA CYS A 37 8.03 -0.91 -11.89
C CYS A 37 9.14 -1.76 -11.26
N GLY A 38 8.75 -2.89 -10.65
CA GLY A 38 9.67 -3.86 -10.02
C GLY A 38 10.61 -3.18 -9.02
N LYS A 39 11.91 -3.37 -9.21
CA LYS A 39 12.98 -2.81 -8.36
C LYS A 39 13.08 -1.28 -8.38
N ARG A 40 12.43 -0.61 -9.34
CA ARG A 40 12.40 0.86 -9.43
C ARG A 40 11.31 1.49 -8.57
N SER A 41 10.43 0.68 -7.99
CA SER A 41 9.34 1.16 -7.14
C SER A 41 9.87 1.77 -5.83
N ALA A 42 9.08 2.68 -5.24
CA ALA A 42 9.40 3.27 -3.95
C ALA A 42 9.61 2.20 -2.88
N TYR A 43 8.74 1.19 -2.86
CA TYR A 43 8.82 0.03 -1.98
C TYR A 43 10.19 -0.68 -2.01
N SER A 44 10.80 -0.81 -3.19
CA SER A 44 12.09 -1.52 -3.36
C SER A 44 13.31 -0.61 -3.35
N LYS A 45 13.15 0.70 -3.56
CA LYS A 45 14.28 1.62 -3.72
C LYS A 45 14.88 2.01 -2.36
N PRO A 46 16.22 1.90 -2.18
CA PRO A 46 16.87 2.37 -0.96
C PRO A 46 16.68 3.89 -0.80
N GLY A 47 16.24 4.32 0.39
CA GLY A 47 15.91 5.72 0.68
C GLY A 47 14.58 6.22 0.09
N GLY A 48 13.79 5.34 -0.54
CA GLY A 48 12.45 5.66 -1.04
C GLY A 48 11.38 5.65 0.05
N ALA A 49 10.18 6.13 -0.30
CA ALA A 49 9.00 5.91 0.54
C ALA A 49 8.70 4.42 0.62
N ARG A 50 8.23 3.95 1.78
CA ARG A 50 7.84 2.55 2.01
C ARG A 50 6.31 2.43 2.06
N PRO A 51 5.61 2.52 0.91
CA PRO A 51 4.16 2.36 0.90
C PRO A 51 3.76 0.92 1.23
N LEU A 52 2.55 0.75 1.76
CA LEU A 52 1.89 -0.56 1.87
C LEU A 52 1.47 -1.00 0.47
N CYS A 53 1.98 -2.14 0.01
CA CYS A 53 1.72 -2.65 -1.33
C CYS A 53 1.00 -3.99 -1.33
N TYR A 54 1.17 -4.79 -0.28
CA TYR A 54 0.62 -6.12 -0.17
C TYR A 54 -0.09 -6.33 1.16
N ALA A 55 -1.02 -7.29 1.19
CA ALA A 55 -1.69 -7.70 2.42
C ALA A 55 -0.70 -8.17 3.50
N LYS A 56 0.40 -8.81 3.09
CA LYS A 56 1.50 -9.22 3.99
C LYS A 56 2.23 -8.07 4.66
N ASP A 57 2.14 -6.85 4.09
CA ASP A 57 2.77 -5.67 4.67
C ASP A 57 1.89 -5.07 5.78
N VAL A 58 0.63 -5.53 5.90
CA VAL A 58 -0.34 -5.05 6.90
C VAL A 58 -0.42 -6.05 8.04
N SER A 59 -0.07 -5.60 9.25
CA SER A 59 -0.16 -6.41 10.46
C SER A 59 -1.53 -6.32 11.12
N GLN A 60 -1.85 -7.29 11.97
CA GLN A 60 -3.08 -7.28 12.77
C GLN A 60 -3.19 -6.04 13.68
N GLU A 61 -2.05 -5.52 14.15
CA GLU A 61 -2.00 -4.27 14.92
C GLU A 61 -2.43 -3.06 14.07
N MET A 62 -1.98 -2.99 12.81
CA MET A 62 -2.40 -1.93 11.88
C MET A 62 -3.91 -1.97 11.62
N ILE A 63 -4.47 -3.16 11.40
CA ILE A 63 -5.92 -3.35 11.18
C ILE A 63 -6.70 -2.91 12.43
N SER A 64 -6.23 -3.31 13.61
CA SER A 64 -6.85 -2.95 14.88
C SER A 64 -6.80 -1.44 15.14
N ALA A 65 -5.66 -0.80 14.84
CA ALA A 65 -5.51 0.65 14.93
C ALA A 65 -6.45 1.36 13.95
N TYR A 66 -6.54 0.89 12.71
CA TYR A 66 -7.42 1.44 11.68
C TYR A 66 -8.90 1.36 12.09
N ARG A 67 -9.32 0.23 12.66
CA ARG A 67 -10.68 0.07 13.22
C ARG A 67 -10.97 1.05 14.33
N LYS A 68 -10.03 1.25 15.26
CA LYS A 68 -10.18 2.20 16.38
C LYS A 68 -10.24 3.64 15.89
N ALA A 69 -9.42 4.00 14.89
CA ALA A 69 -9.35 5.36 14.37
C ALA A 69 -10.61 5.80 13.58
N ARG A 70 -11.42 4.84 13.12
CA ARG A 70 -12.65 5.08 12.34
C ARG A 70 -13.93 4.67 13.07
N ARG A 71 -13.84 4.51 14.39
CA ARG A 71 -14.98 4.30 15.28
C ARG A 71 -15.46 5.64 15.83
#